data_AF-A0A2G1WSS6-F1
#
_entry.id   AF-A0A2G1WSS6-F1
#
_cell.length_a   1.000
_cell.length_b   1.000
_cell.length_c   1.000
_cell.angle_alpha   90.00
_cell.angle_beta   90.00
_cell.angle_gamma   90.00
#
_symmetry.space_group_name_H-M   'P 1'
#
loop_
_entity.id
_entity.type
_entity.pdbx_description
1 polymer ?
#
loop_
_entity_poly.entity_id
_entity_poly.type
_entity_poly.pdbx_seq_one_letter_code
_entity_poly.pdbx_strand_id
1 'polypeptide(L)'
;LDEFGIPVNTLVVNRVMEGVGDVTGGNGAGIDPDWVVEPNPDTCEFCARRWEVQQSALRQATDLFRARDVKRVPLLANEVRGEAALRVVAACLD
;
A
#
# COMPACT_ATOMS: atom_id res chain seq x y z
N LEU A 1 1.27 7.08 -22.09
CA LEU A 1 2.66 6.62 -21.84
C LEU A 1 3.03 5.53 -22.82
N ASP A 2 2.18 4.50 -22.97
CA ASP A 2 2.35 3.47 -24.00
C ASP A 2 2.36 4.05 -25.43
N GLU A 3 1.43 4.97 -25.73
CA GLU A 3 1.41 5.76 -26.98
C GLU A 3 2.72 6.52 -27.25
N PHE A 4 3.44 6.89 -26.19
CA PHE A 4 4.71 7.61 -26.27
C PHE A 4 5.93 6.67 -26.21
N GLY A 5 5.70 5.35 -26.21
CA GLY A 5 6.77 4.34 -26.07
C GLY A 5 7.47 4.34 -24.71
N ILE A 6 6.87 4.94 -23.68
CA ILE A 6 7.46 5.02 -22.33
C ILE A 6 7.02 3.80 -21.53
N PRO A 7 7.96 2.94 -21.08
CA PRO A 7 7.63 1.73 -20.33
C PRO A 7 7.15 2.08 -18.92
N VAL A 8 6.06 1.43 -18.49
CA VAL A 8 5.48 1.60 -17.14
C VAL A 8 5.39 0.26 -16.46
N ASN A 9 6.37 -0.15 -15.65
CA ASN A 9 6.42 -1.55 -15.20
C ASN A 9 5.74 -1.80 -13.86
N THR A 10 5.70 -0.78 -13.00
CA THR A 10 5.25 -0.92 -11.61
C THR A 10 4.15 0.09 -11.30
N LEU A 11 3.09 -0.39 -10.65
CA LEU A 11 2.03 0.40 -10.07
C LEU A 11 2.19 0.42 -8.55
N VAL A 12 2.28 1.60 -7.95
CA VAL A 12 2.31 1.75 -6.49
C VAL A 12 0.95 2.20 -5.99
N VAL A 13 0.31 1.39 -5.15
CA VAL A 13 -0.94 1.74 -4.47
C VAL A 13 -0.60 2.24 -3.06
N ASN A 14 -0.83 3.52 -2.82
CA ASN A 14 -0.53 4.14 -1.53
C ASN A 14 -1.74 4.13 -0.58
N ARG A 15 -1.47 4.14 0.73
CA ARG A 15 -2.47 4.20 1.81
C ARG A 15 -3.49 3.08 1.72
N VAL A 16 -3.01 1.86 1.48
CA VAL A 16 -3.86 0.67 1.56
C VAL A 16 -4.30 0.44 3.00
N MET A 17 -5.51 -0.09 3.16
CA MET A 17 -6.05 -0.54 4.44
C MET A 17 -5.63 -2.00 4.71
N GLU A 18 -4.41 -2.36 4.29
CA GLU A 18 -3.72 -3.62 4.58
C GLU A 18 -2.67 -3.33 5.67
N GLY A 19 -2.47 -4.28 6.59
CA GLY A 19 -1.48 -4.14 7.65
C GLY A 19 -0.05 -4.15 7.11
N VAL A 20 0.92 -3.64 7.88
CA VAL A 20 2.31 -3.56 7.41
C VAL A 20 2.90 -4.94 7.13
N GLY A 21 2.50 -5.96 7.91
CA GLY A 21 2.91 -7.35 7.71
C GLY A 21 2.42 -7.92 6.38
N ASP A 22 1.18 -7.62 5.99
CA ASP A 22 0.60 -8.08 4.72
C ASP A 22 1.29 -7.43 3.53
N VAL A 23 1.54 -6.11 3.61
CA VAL A 23 2.20 -5.35 2.55
C VAL A 23 3.65 -5.79 2.34
N THR A 24 4.36 -6.12 3.42
CA THR A 24 5.78 -6.54 3.38
C THR A 24 5.97 -8.05 3.22
N GLY A 25 4.90 -8.83 3.08
CA GLY A 25 4.98 -10.30 2.98
C GLY A 25 5.56 -10.97 4.23
N GLY A 26 5.34 -10.39 5.41
CA GLY A 26 5.87 -10.86 6.69
C GLY A 26 7.30 -10.42 7.00
N ASN A 27 7.97 -9.70 6.08
CA ASN A 27 9.34 -9.20 6.27
C ASN A 27 9.41 -7.84 6.98
N GLY A 28 8.28 -7.30 7.45
CA GLY A 28 8.20 -6.04 8.18
C GLY A 28 8.85 -6.03 9.57
N ALA A 29 9.53 -7.12 9.97
CA ALA A 29 10.30 -7.23 11.20
C ALA A 29 11.46 -6.22 11.20
N GLY A 30 11.19 -4.99 11.63
CA GLY A 30 12.15 -3.88 11.59
C GLY A 30 11.51 -2.53 11.29
N ILE A 31 10.25 -2.52 10.83
CA ILE A 31 9.45 -1.30 10.79
C ILE A 31 8.98 -1.01 12.22
N ASP A 32 9.33 0.16 12.70
CA ASP A 32 8.85 0.68 13.98
C ASP A 32 7.33 0.90 13.89
N PRO A 33 6.53 0.26 14.77
CA PRO A 33 5.07 0.30 14.72
C PRO A 33 4.51 1.72 14.89
N ASP A 34 5.26 2.66 15.48
CA ASP A 34 4.82 4.06 15.61
C ASP A 34 4.69 4.78 14.25
N TRP A 35 5.25 4.21 13.18
CA TRP A 35 5.17 4.76 11.82
C TRP A 35 3.96 4.28 11.02
N VAL A 36 3.27 3.24 11.47
CA VAL A 36 2.17 2.59 10.73
C VAL A 36 0.88 2.60 11.53
N VAL A 37 -0.24 2.75 10.83
CA VAL A 37 -1.56 2.64 11.43
C VAL A 37 -2.18 1.33 10.98
N GLU A 38 -2.33 0.40 11.91
CA GLU A 38 -3.00 -0.86 11.62
C GLU A 38 -4.49 -0.61 11.34
N PRO A 39 -5.02 -1.11 10.21
CA PRO A 39 -6.42 -1.00 9.88
C PRO A 39 -7.26 -1.84 10.87
N ASN A 40 -8.45 -1.34 11.21
CA ASN A 40 -9.40 -2.07 12.08
C ASN A 40 -10.78 -2.19 11.40
N PRO A 41 -10.89 -2.99 10.32
CA PRO A 41 -12.17 -3.18 9.64
C PRO A 41 -13.16 -4.01 10.47
N ASP A 42 -12.68 -4.89 11.36
CA ASP A 42 -13.55 -5.82 12.08
C ASP A 42 -14.38 -5.16 13.18
N THR A 43 -13.88 -4.08 13.79
CA THR A 43 -14.59 -3.40 14.88
C THR A 43 -14.90 -1.93 14.60
N CYS A 44 -14.68 -1.42 13.38
CA CYS A 44 -15.03 -0.05 12.99
C CYS A 44 -15.76 -0.03 11.64
N GLU A 45 -17.03 0.37 11.66
CA GLU A 45 -17.90 0.43 10.47
C GLU A 45 -17.34 1.33 9.36
N PHE A 46 -16.78 2.49 9.73
CA PHE A 46 -16.16 3.39 8.76
C PHE A 46 -14.96 2.73 8.07
N CYS A 47 -14.09 2.06 8.85
CA CYS A 47 -12.93 1.34 8.32
C CYS A 47 -13.36 0.17 7.43
N ALA A 48 -14.37 -0.59 7.83
CA ALA A 48 -14.97 -1.67 7.03
C ALA A 48 -15.47 -1.15 5.67
N ARG A 49 -16.24 -0.06 5.69
CA ARG A 49 -16.78 0.51 4.45
C ARG A 49 -15.68 1.03 3.53
N ARG A 50 -14.64 1.66 4.10
CA ARG A 50 -13.48 2.13 3.33
C ARG A 50 -12.70 0.97 2.71
N TRP A 51 -12.55 -0.13 3.45
CA TRP A 51 -11.91 -1.35 2.98
C TRP A 51 -12.64 -1.95 1.79
N GLU A 52 -13.96 -2.11 1.86
CA GLU A 52 -14.78 -2.64 0.77
C GLU A 52 -14.65 -1.82 -0.51
N VAL A 53 -14.72 -0.49 -0.39
CA VAL A 53 -14.57 0.43 -1.52
C VAL A 53 -13.19 0.29 -2.17
N GLN A 54 -12.13 0.26 -1.36
CA GLN A 54 -10.78 0.11 -1.86
C GLN A 54 -10.58 -1.25 -2.53
N GLN A 55 -11.05 -2.34 -1.92
CA GLN A 55 -10.94 -3.69 -2.49
C GLN A 55 -11.72 -3.84 -3.80
N SER A 56 -12.87 -3.19 -3.92
CA SER A 56 -13.61 -3.15 -5.19
C SER A 56 -12.82 -2.40 -6.28
N ALA A 57 -12.24 -1.25 -5.95
CA ALA A 57 -11.42 -0.48 -6.88
C ALA A 57 -10.14 -1.22 -7.29
N LEU A 58 -9.47 -1.88 -6.34
CA LEU A 58 -8.27 -2.68 -6.61
C LEU A 58 -8.56 -3.86 -7.51
N ARG A 59 -9.66 -4.60 -7.29
CA ARG A 59 -10.05 -5.70 -8.18
C ARG A 59 -10.31 -5.22 -9.61
N GLN A 60 -11.06 -4.14 -9.78
CA GLN A 60 -11.32 -3.56 -11.10
C GLN A 60 -10.04 -3.08 -11.78
N ALA A 61 -9.13 -2.46 -11.02
CA ALA A 61 -7.84 -2.02 -11.53
C ALA A 61 -6.89 -3.18 -11.85
N THR A 62 -6.94 -4.28 -11.09
CA THR A 62 -6.06 -5.45 -11.29
C THR A 62 -6.25 -6.06 -12.67
N ASP A 63 -7.47 -6.07 -13.22
CA ASP A 63 -7.70 -6.52 -14.59
C ASP A 63 -7.05 -5.60 -15.63
N LEU A 64 -7.05 -4.28 -15.40
CA LEU A 64 -6.36 -3.29 -16.24
C LEU A 64 -4.83 -3.39 -16.18
N PHE A 65 -4.28 -3.79 -15.03
CA PHE A 65 -2.84 -3.75 -14.77
C PHE A 65 -2.21 -5.13 -14.59
N ARG A 66 -2.87 -6.20 -15.05
CA ARG A 66 -2.45 -7.60 -14.84
C ARG A 66 -1.02 -7.92 -15.31
N ALA A 67 -0.47 -7.14 -16.24
CA ALA A 67 0.90 -7.29 -16.75
C ALA A 67 1.94 -6.40 -16.03
N ARG A 68 1.56 -5.72 -14.94
CA ARG A 68 2.42 -4.80 -14.18
C ARG A 68 2.68 -5.35 -12.79
N ASP A 69 3.85 -5.03 -12.25
CA ASP A 69 4.14 -5.29 -10.84
C ASP A 69 3.32 -4.33 -9.97
N VAL A 70 2.69 -4.82 -8.91
CA VAL A 70 1.87 -4.01 -8.02
C VAL A 70 2.48 -4.02 -6.64
N LYS A 71 3.04 -2.88 -6.25
CA LYS A 71 3.58 -2.63 -4.91
C LYS A 71 2.56 -1.84 -4.09
N ARG A 72 2.50 -2.10 -2.80
CA ARG A 72 1.54 -1.46 -1.88
C ARG A 72 2.29 -0.72 -0.79
N VAL A 73 1.70 0.35 -0.27
CA VAL A 73 2.22 1.09 0.88
C VAL A 73 1.07 1.29 1.88
N PRO A 74 1.23 0.89 3.15
CA PRO A 74 0.17 0.96 4.13
C PRO A 74 -0.16 2.40 4.52
N LEU A 75 -1.20 2.58 5.32
CA LEU A 75 -1.46 3.87 5.95
C LEU A 75 -0.37 4.18 6.99
N LEU A 76 0.31 5.30 6.81
CA LEU A 76 1.34 5.77 7.72
C LEU A 76 0.73 6.67 8.80
N ALA A 77 1.27 6.60 10.01
CA ALA A 77 0.77 7.32 11.18
C ALA A 77 0.94 8.83 11.07
N ASN A 78 2.03 9.26 10.42
CA ASN A 78 2.41 10.65 10.29
C ASN A 78 2.81 10.97 8.85
N GLU A 79 2.98 12.26 8.58
CA GLU A 79 3.55 12.72 7.33
C GLU A 79 4.97 12.15 7.14
N VAL A 80 5.29 11.71 5.92
CA VAL A 80 6.60 11.15 5.59
C VAL A 80 7.60 12.29 5.42
N ARG A 81 8.41 12.51 6.45
CA ARG A 81 9.54 13.46 6.40
C ARG A 81 10.76 12.85 7.06
N GLY A 82 11.93 13.15 6.48
CA GLY A 82 13.21 12.63 6.94
C GLY A 82 13.46 11.17 6.56
N GLU A 83 14.68 10.72 6.84
CA GLU A 83 15.18 9.43 6.35
C GLU A 83 14.47 8.23 6.97
N ALA A 84 14.14 8.28 8.27
CA ALA A 84 13.48 7.18 8.97
C ALA A 84 12.13 6.83 8.33
N ALA A 85 11.32 7.84 8.02
CA ALA A 85 10.02 7.65 7.37
C ALA A 85 10.17 7.10 5.94
N LEU A 86 11.21 7.52 5.21
CA LEU A 86 11.49 7.02 3.86
C LEU A 86 11.94 5.55 3.87
N ARG A 87 12.65 5.09 4.90
CA ARG A 87 13.04 3.68 5.05
C ARG A 87 11.82 2.77 5.20
N VAL A 88 10.76 3.22 5.88
CA VAL A 88 9.49 2.46 5.98
C VAL A 88 8.85 2.29 4.60
N VAL A 89 8.80 3.37 3.81
CA VAL A 89 8.28 3.30 2.44
C VAL A 89 9.15 2.40 1.56
N ALA A 90 10.48 2.50 1.66
CA ALA A 90 11.40 1.67 0.90
C ALA A 90 11.19 0.17 1.18
N ALA A 91 11.05 -0.22 2.45
CA ALA A 91 10.78 -1.60 2.84
C ALA A 91 9.45 -2.16 2.29
N CYS A 92 8.49 -1.31 1.92
CA CYS A 92 7.24 -1.72 1.28
C CYS A 92 7.36 -1.88 -0.25
N LEU A 93 8.43 -1.35 -0.86
CA LEU A 93 8.62 -1.31 -2.30
C LEU A 93 9.67 -2.31 -2.81
N ASP A 94 10.50 -2.86 -1.91
CA ASP A 94 11.41 -3.97 -2.19
C ASP A 94 10.65 -5.23 -2.67
#